data_AF-A0A2N1RAH8-F1
#
_entry.id   AF-A0A2N1RAH8-F1
#
_cell.length_a   1.000
_cell.length_b   1.000
_cell.length_c   1.000
_cell.angle_alpha   90.00
_cell.angle_beta   90.00
_cell.angle_gamma   90.00
#
_symmetry.space_group_name_H-M   'P 1'
#
loop_
_entity.id
_entity.type
_entity.pdbx_description
1 polymer ?
#
loop_
_entity_poly.entity_id
_entity_poly.type
_entity_poly.pdbx_seq_one_letter_code
_entity_poly.pdbx_strand_id
1 'polypeptide(L)'
;DFTINSLYYDPTDGQLLDFNNAMADFKKKRVRSILPLPASFSEDPVRMIRAVKYSVTTGFPLQFDVKRAIKKSANELARVSSSRLTEEVSKILSSGDSAKIIAELHRYKLLVYLLPCVSVFSRLHEVYASLQVLDEQIRVLKETDEAVDEGMKGQMLVALVKPIMSVSPTELTPEESFKEIFGQVKTLISPLTPPNYDVEHAAVIILEEAGTAVPKNCLRARRPVRQPGKPGFRAKQQKHGETPRKGKKVTATVAAAPVKSGPSSTSNKKRRRRKPKAATNAIHVKPELPATDD
;
A
#
# COMPACT_ATOMS: atom_id res chain seq x y z
N ASP A 1 2.85 14.24 5.78
CA ASP A 1 1.48 14.57 5.33
C ASP A 1 0.70 15.29 6.43
N PHE A 2 0.57 14.67 7.59
CA PHE A 2 0.00 15.27 8.80
C PHE A 2 1.09 15.45 9.85
N THR A 3 0.88 16.42 10.74
CA THR A 3 1.83 16.79 11.80
C THR A 3 2.07 15.64 12.77
N ILE A 4 1.03 14.88 13.10
CA ILE A 4 1.14 13.66 13.92
C ILE A 4 2.11 12.61 13.39
N ASN A 5 2.45 12.66 12.10
CA ASN A 5 3.37 11.73 11.42
C ASN A 5 4.64 12.46 10.93
N SER A 6 5.03 13.56 11.60
CA SER A 6 6.21 14.38 11.24
C SER A 6 7.20 14.56 12.38
N LEU A 7 7.13 13.72 13.40
CA LEU A 7 8.14 13.65 14.45
C LEU A 7 9.32 12.80 13.99
N TYR A 8 10.53 13.20 14.36
CA TYR A 8 11.75 12.45 14.09
C TYR A 8 12.38 12.03 15.41
N TYR A 9 12.82 10.78 15.50
CA TYR A 9 13.55 10.27 16.66
C TYR A 9 15.02 10.08 16.30
N ASP A 10 15.92 10.67 17.08
CA ASP A 10 17.34 10.41 17.02
C ASP A 10 17.72 9.31 18.03
N PRO A 11 18.05 8.09 17.57
CA PRO A 11 18.41 7.00 18.47
C PRO A 11 19.80 7.15 19.10
N THR A 12 20.65 8.05 18.60
CA THR A 12 22.00 8.28 19.15
C THR A 12 21.92 9.14 20.40
N ASP A 13 21.17 10.24 20.32
CA ASP A 13 21.02 11.20 21.42
C ASP A 13 19.74 10.97 22.24
N GLY A 14 18.88 10.03 21.83
CA GLY A 14 17.59 9.76 22.48
C GLY A 14 16.58 10.91 22.37
N GLN A 15 16.70 11.74 21.34
CA GLN A 15 15.93 12.99 21.21
C GLN A 15 14.77 12.87 20.24
N LEU A 16 13.63 13.43 20.63
CA LEU A 16 12.48 13.63 19.75
C LEU A 16 12.51 15.05 19.18
N LEU A 17 12.57 15.17 17.85
CA LEU A 17 12.65 16.41 17.11
C LEU A 17 11.28 16.73 16.49
N ASP A 18 10.74 17.90 16.85
CA ASP A 18 9.48 18.42 16.31
C ASP A 18 9.74 19.69 15.47
N PHE A 19 9.56 19.56 14.15
CA PHE A 19 9.70 20.67 13.19
C PHE A 19 8.37 21.29 12.80
N ASN A 20 7.25 20.69 13.18
CA ASN A 20 5.93 21.04 12.66
C ASN A 20 4.91 21.31 13.77
N ASN A 21 5.33 21.41 15.03
CA ASN A 21 4.45 21.54 16.20
C ASN A 21 3.46 20.38 16.35
N ALA A 22 3.91 19.17 16.01
CA ALA A 22 3.16 17.94 16.19
C ALA A 22 2.75 17.72 17.65
N MET A 23 3.63 18.00 18.62
CA MET A 23 3.34 17.81 20.05
C MET A 23 2.17 18.68 20.52
N ALA A 24 2.07 19.91 20.01
CA ALA A 24 0.94 20.78 20.32
C ALA A 24 -0.38 20.25 19.71
N ASP A 25 -0.31 19.66 18.53
CA ASP A 25 -1.47 19.02 17.89
C ASP A 25 -1.89 17.73 18.62
N PHE A 26 -0.95 16.94 19.14
CA PHE A 26 -1.23 15.79 20.02
C PHE A 26 -1.98 16.23 21.28
N LYS A 27 -1.48 17.25 21.98
CA LYS A 27 -2.15 17.82 23.18
C LYS A 27 -3.57 18.31 22.86
N LYS A 28 -3.79 18.85 21.66
CA LYS A 28 -5.09 19.34 21.18
C LYS A 28 -5.95 18.27 20.48
N LYS A 29 -5.47 17.02 20.39
CA LYS A 29 -6.11 15.92 19.65
C LYS A 29 -6.51 16.30 18.22
N ARG A 30 -5.58 16.88 17.46
CA ARG A 30 -5.83 17.45 16.13
C ARG A 30 -5.09 16.71 15.02
N VAL A 31 -5.82 16.28 13.99
CA VAL A 31 -5.24 15.85 12.71
C VAL A 31 -5.05 17.08 11.82
N ARG A 32 -3.84 17.65 11.79
CA ARG A 32 -3.51 18.84 10.98
C ARG A 32 -2.58 18.49 9.83
N SER A 33 -2.92 18.92 8.61
CA SER A 33 -2.06 18.77 7.43
C SER A 33 -0.87 19.73 7.52
N ILE A 34 0.31 19.27 7.10
CA ILE A 34 1.53 20.10 7.05
C ILE A 34 1.41 21.17 5.96
N LEU A 35 0.84 20.79 4.82
CA LEU A 35 0.57 21.70 3.70
C LEU A 35 -0.89 22.19 3.74
N PRO A 36 -1.21 23.34 3.11
CA PRO A 36 -2.59 23.75 2.88
C PRO A 36 -3.40 22.62 2.22
N LEU A 37 -4.59 22.32 2.76
CA LEU A 37 -5.37 21.14 2.39
C LEU A 37 -5.63 21.00 0.87
N PRO A 38 -6.01 22.05 0.12
CA PRO A 38 -6.22 21.93 -1.33
C PRO A 38 -4.95 21.50 -2.07
N ALA A 39 -3.80 22.10 -1.74
CA ALA A 39 -2.52 21.72 -2.33
C ALA A 39 -2.11 20.31 -1.90
N SER A 40 -2.30 19.97 -0.63
CA SER A 40 -1.97 18.65 -0.07
C SER A 40 -2.72 17.51 -0.77
N PHE A 41 -4.03 17.66 -0.98
CA PHE A 41 -4.86 16.66 -1.64
C PHE A 41 -4.72 16.67 -3.16
N SER A 42 -4.44 17.82 -3.77
CA SER A 42 -4.12 17.88 -5.20
C SER A 42 -2.76 17.26 -5.51
N GLU A 43 -1.78 17.35 -4.62
CA GLU A 43 -0.48 16.69 -4.81
C GLU A 43 -0.62 15.17 -4.63
N ASP A 44 -1.27 14.76 -3.53
CA ASP A 44 -1.47 13.36 -3.20
C ASP A 44 -2.86 13.09 -2.61
N PRO A 45 -3.84 12.66 -3.44
CA PRO A 45 -5.21 12.44 -3.00
C PRO A 45 -5.36 11.36 -1.91
N VAL A 46 -4.40 10.42 -1.84
CA VAL A 46 -4.38 9.35 -0.84
C VAL A 46 -4.27 9.90 0.59
N ARG A 47 -3.78 11.14 0.76
CA ARG A 47 -3.78 11.83 2.05
C ARG A 47 -5.18 12.01 2.64
N MET A 48 -6.24 12.01 1.84
CA MET A 48 -7.62 12.01 2.35
C MET A 48 -7.96 10.70 3.07
N ILE A 49 -7.60 9.55 2.48
CA ILE A 49 -7.78 8.23 3.10
C ILE A 49 -6.98 8.16 4.40
N ARG A 50 -5.74 8.66 4.38
CA ARG A 50 -4.85 8.71 5.54
C ARG A 50 -5.40 9.61 6.65
N ALA A 51 -6.01 10.76 6.31
CA ALA A 51 -6.67 11.62 7.30
C ALA A 51 -7.75 10.87 8.07
N VAL A 52 -8.63 10.15 7.36
CA VAL A 52 -9.70 9.34 7.96
C VAL A 52 -9.10 8.23 8.82
N LYS A 53 -8.13 7.48 8.28
CA LYS A 53 -7.42 6.43 9.01
C LYS A 53 -6.85 6.96 10.33
N TYR A 54 -6.06 8.03 10.27
CA TYR A 54 -5.46 8.61 11.47
C TYR A 54 -6.49 9.13 12.47
N SER A 55 -7.58 9.73 11.99
CA SER A 55 -8.66 10.20 12.87
C SER A 55 -9.25 9.06 13.68
N VAL A 56 -9.47 7.90 13.06
CA VAL A 56 -10.01 6.73 13.74
C VAL A 56 -8.96 6.10 14.67
N THR A 57 -7.76 5.80 14.17
CA THR A 57 -6.74 5.07 14.95
C THR A 57 -6.20 5.86 16.14
N THR A 58 -6.18 7.19 16.05
CA THR A 58 -5.74 8.06 17.18
C THR A 58 -6.90 8.53 18.06
N GLY A 59 -8.14 8.36 17.60
CA GLY A 59 -9.32 8.97 18.21
C GLY A 59 -9.39 10.51 18.06
N PHE A 60 -8.52 11.12 17.24
CA PHE A 60 -8.50 12.56 17.05
C PHE A 60 -9.57 12.97 16.03
N PRO A 61 -10.53 13.86 16.37
CA PRO A 61 -11.58 14.24 15.43
C PRO A 61 -11.02 15.04 14.24
N LEU A 62 -11.50 14.71 13.04
CA LEU A 62 -11.28 15.55 11.86
C LEU A 62 -11.91 16.92 12.07
N GLN A 63 -11.09 17.96 11.89
CA GLN A 63 -11.52 19.36 11.97
C GLN A 63 -12.42 19.72 10.79
N PHE A 64 -13.24 20.77 10.94
CA PHE A 64 -14.25 21.16 9.94
C PHE A 64 -13.63 21.49 8.57
N ASP A 65 -12.50 22.19 8.56
CA ASP A 65 -11.72 22.51 7.37
C ASP A 65 -11.25 21.25 6.63
N VAL A 66 -10.73 20.25 7.35
CA VAL A 66 -10.31 18.95 6.79
C VAL A 66 -11.50 18.21 6.20
N LYS A 67 -12.61 18.11 6.93
CA LYS A 67 -13.85 17.48 6.44
C LYS A 67 -14.36 18.13 5.15
N ARG A 68 -14.38 19.47 5.13
CA ARG A 68 -14.80 20.25 3.94
C ARG A 68 -13.87 20.03 2.76
N ALA A 69 -12.56 20.00 2.99
CA ALA A 69 -11.58 19.76 1.94
C ALA A 69 -11.69 18.35 1.37
N ILE A 70 -11.86 17.32 2.22
CA ILE A 70 -12.10 15.93 1.78
C ILE A 70 -13.31 15.87 0.85
N LYS A 71 -14.45 16.45 1.26
CA LYS A 71 -15.67 16.43 0.44
C LYS A 71 -15.49 17.13 -0.91
N LYS A 72 -14.73 18.22 -0.97
CA LYS A 72 -14.47 18.98 -2.20
C LYS A 72 -13.52 18.28 -3.17
N SER A 73 -12.57 17.50 -2.64
CA SER A 73 -11.50 16.88 -3.42
C SER A 73 -11.66 15.37 -3.61
N ALA A 74 -12.76 14.77 -3.15
CA ALA A 74 -12.96 13.32 -3.18
C ALA A 74 -12.77 12.70 -4.57
N ASN A 75 -13.21 13.41 -5.63
CA ASN A 75 -13.06 13.01 -7.02
C ASN A 75 -11.60 12.84 -7.47
N GLU A 76 -10.65 13.51 -6.81
CA GLU A 76 -9.21 13.35 -7.08
C GLU A 76 -8.71 11.93 -6.80
N LEU A 77 -9.43 11.12 -5.99
CA LEU A 77 -9.06 9.71 -5.79
C LEU A 77 -9.13 8.89 -7.08
N ALA A 78 -9.94 9.29 -8.07
CA ALA A 78 -10.11 8.56 -9.32
C ALA A 78 -8.84 8.47 -10.16
N ARG A 79 -7.87 9.40 -10.00
CA ARG A 79 -6.58 9.37 -10.70
C ARG A 79 -5.46 8.68 -9.92
N VAL A 80 -5.74 8.19 -8.71
CA VAL A 80 -4.75 7.45 -7.91
C VAL A 80 -4.58 6.06 -8.52
N SER A 81 -3.33 5.59 -8.60
CA SER A 81 -3.07 4.23 -9.09
C SER A 81 -3.65 3.17 -8.16
N SER A 82 -4.17 2.09 -8.74
CA SER A 82 -4.66 0.91 -8.00
C SER A 82 -3.67 0.38 -6.96
N SER A 83 -2.38 0.37 -7.28
CA SER A 83 -1.34 -0.07 -6.34
C SER A 83 -1.33 0.74 -5.05
N ARG A 84 -1.43 2.07 -5.15
CA ARG A 84 -1.43 2.97 -4.00
C ARG A 84 -2.71 2.87 -3.17
N LEU A 85 -3.85 2.67 -3.82
CA LEU A 85 -5.10 2.37 -3.13
C LEU A 85 -5.00 1.05 -2.37
N THR A 86 -4.43 0.01 -3.01
CA THR A 86 -4.21 -1.31 -2.41
C THR A 86 -3.33 -1.21 -1.17
N GLU A 87 -2.23 -0.47 -1.23
CA GLU A 87 -1.34 -0.26 -0.09
C GLU A 87 -2.06 0.39 1.09
N GLU A 88 -2.91 1.40 0.85
CA GLU A 88 -3.66 2.01 1.95
C GLU A 88 -4.78 1.12 2.48
N VAL A 89 -5.51 0.40 1.61
CA VAL A 89 -6.53 -0.57 2.08
C VAL A 89 -5.89 -1.68 2.90
N SER A 90 -4.75 -2.22 2.46
CA SER A 90 -3.99 -3.21 3.23
C SER A 90 -3.60 -2.68 4.62
N LYS A 91 -3.09 -1.44 4.70
CA LYS A 91 -2.78 -0.79 6.00
C LYS A 91 -4.02 -0.57 6.87
N ILE A 92 -5.19 -0.32 6.27
CA ILE A 92 -6.46 -0.17 6.99
C ILE A 92 -6.88 -1.51 7.58
N LEU A 93 -6.85 -2.59 6.78
CA LEU A 93 -7.22 -3.93 7.22
C LEU A 93 -6.29 -4.47 8.30
N SER A 94 -4.99 -4.14 8.26
CA SER A 94 -4.03 -4.51 9.32
C SER A 94 -3.98 -3.52 10.50
N SER A 95 -4.91 -2.56 10.58
CA SER A 95 -4.88 -1.55 11.64
C SER A 95 -5.47 -2.03 12.97
N GLY A 96 -6.42 -2.97 12.96
CA GLY A 96 -7.24 -3.31 14.12
C GLY A 96 -8.40 -2.32 14.36
N ASP A 97 -8.66 -1.43 13.41
CA ASP A 97 -9.80 -0.48 13.40
C ASP A 97 -10.45 -0.40 12.00
N SER A 98 -10.27 -1.43 11.18
CA SER A 98 -10.71 -1.47 9.79
C SER A 98 -12.21 -1.24 9.64
N ALA A 99 -13.05 -1.81 10.52
CA ALA A 99 -14.50 -1.64 10.45
C ALA A 99 -14.89 -0.15 10.58
N LYS A 100 -14.34 0.55 11.58
CA LYS A 100 -14.60 1.97 11.83
C LYS A 100 -14.05 2.84 10.71
N ILE A 101 -12.86 2.52 10.20
CA ILE A 101 -12.24 3.28 9.10
C ILE A 101 -13.07 3.15 7.82
N ILE A 102 -13.47 1.93 7.44
CA ILE A 102 -14.30 1.71 6.24
C ILE A 102 -15.66 2.41 6.38
N ALA A 103 -16.27 2.40 7.58
CA ALA A 103 -17.49 3.14 7.85
C ALA A 103 -17.32 4.66 7.66
N GLU A 104 -16.25 5.28 8.18
CA GLU A 104 -15.99 6.70 7.97
C GLU A 104 -15.64 7.01 6.51
N LEU A 105 -14.87 6.16 5.82
CA LEU A 105 -14.59 6.32 4.39
C LEU A 105 -15.88 6.29 3.56
N HIS A 106 -16.84 5.44 3.93
CA HIS A 106 -18.16 5.41 3.31
C HIS A 106 -18.93 6.69 3.60
N ARG A 107 -18.92 7.17 4.85
CA ARG A 107 -19.57 8.43 5.28
C ARG A 107 -19.06 9.64 4.52
N TYR A 108 -17.76 9.72 4.25
CA TYR A 108 -17.14 10.78 3.46
C TYR A 108 -17.19 10.56 1.94
N LYS A 109 -17.88 9.52 1.46
CA LYS A 109 -17.99 9.16 0.03
C LYS A 109 -16.62 8.93 -0.64
N LEU A 110 -15.65 8.46 0.13
CA LEU A 110 -14.35 8.04 -0.37
C LEU A 110 -14.35 6.56 -0.75
N LEU A 111 -15.09 5.72 -0.03
CA LEU A 111 -15.11 4.27 -0.23
C LEU A 111 -15.43 3.85 -1.68
N VAL A 112 -16.27 4.61 -2.37
CA VAL A 112 -16.65 4.36 -3.78
C VAL A 112 -15.44 4.33 -4.73
N TYR A 113 -14.34 5.02 -4.41
CA TYR A 113 -13.13 5.01 -5.23
C TYR A 113 -12.19 3.84 -4.91
N LEU A 114 -12.31 3.26 -3.70
CA LEU A 114 -11.44 2.18 -3.23
C LEU A 114 -12.07 0.81 -3.46
N LEU A 115 -13.37 0.68 -3.15
CA LEU A 115 -14.16 -0.54 -3.20
C LEU A 115 -15.58 -0.22 -3.70
N PRO A 116 -15.76 0.12 -4.99
CA PRO A 116 -17.06 0.46 -5.57
C PRO A 116 -18.16 -0.56 -5.26
N CYS A 117 -17.91 -1.86 -5.47
CA CYS A 117 -18.89 -2.93 -5.25
C CYS A 117 -19.34 -2.99 -3.78
N VAL A 118 -18.40 -2.91 -2.84
CA VAL A 118 -18.69 -2.88 -1.41
C VAL A 118 -19.48 -1.61 -1.05
N SER A 119 -19.13 -0.47 -1.62
CA SER A 119 -19.70 0.83 -1.27
C SER A 119 -21.19 0.99 -1.56
N VAL A 120 -21.73 0.21 -2.51
CA VAL A 120 -23.14 0.26 -2.93
C VAL A 120 -23.95 -0.93 -2.44
N PHE A 121 -23.33 -1.88 -1.74
CA PHE A 121 -24.00 -3.10 -1.33
C PHE A 121 -25.03 -2.83 -0.23
N SER A 122 -26.24 -3.37 -0.41
CA SER A 122 -27.35 -3.17 0.54
C SER A 122 -27.04 -3.70 1.94
N ARG A 123 -26.22 -4.75 2.04
CA ARG A 123 -25.84 -5.40 3.30
C ARG A 123 -24.45 -4.99 3.79
N LEU A 124 -24.04 -3.75 3.52
CA LEU A 124 -22.74 -3.22 3.96
C LEU A 124 -22.48 -3.34 5.47
N HIS A 125 -23.53 -3.38 6.29
CA HIS A 125 -23.42 -3.63 7.73
C HIS A 125 -22.85 -5.03 8.06
N GLU A 126 -23.08 -6.04 7.23
CA GLU A 126 -22.48 -7.37 7.39
C GLU A 126 -20.97 -7.34 7.15
N VAL A 127 -20.52 -6.50 6.21
CA VAL A 127 -19.07 -6.25 6.00
C VAL A 127 -18.47 -5.59 7.23
N TYR A 128 -19.14 -4.62 7.84
CA TYR A 128 -18.65 -4.00 9.08
C TYR A 128 -18.53 -5.02 10.23
N ALA A 129 -19.52 -5.90 10.39
CA ALA A 129 -19.48 -6.96 11.39
C ALA A 129 -18.31 -7.94 11.13
N SER A 130 -18.10 -8.34 9.87
CA SER A 130 -16.97 -9.20 9.51
C SER A 130 -15.62 -8.53 9.75
N LEU A 131 -15.50 -7.23 9.44
CA LEU A 131 -14.30 -6.44 9.73
C LEU A 131 -14.06 -6.26 11.23
N GLN A 132 -15.10 -6.23 12.08
CA GLN A 132 -14.92 -6.17 13.53
C GLN A 132 -14.29 -7.45 14.08
N VAL A 133 -14.66 -8.61 13.54
CA VAL A 133 -14.04 -9.90 13.89
C VAL A 133 -12.57 -9.90 13.46
N LEU A 134 -12.28 -9.43 12.24
CA LEU A 134 -10.90 -9.26 11.77
C LEU A 134 -10.10 -8.32 12.67
N ASP A 135 -10.71 -7.19 13.07
CA ASP A 135 -10.04 -6.19 13.90
C ASP A 135 -9.58 -6.79 15.24
N GLU A 136 -10.39 -7.65 15.84
CA GLU A 136 -10.02 -8.36 17.07
C GLU A 136 -8.86 -9.33 16.86
N GLN A 137 -8.90 -10.12 15.78
CA GLN A 137 -7.79 -11.02 15.41
C GLN A 137 -6.48 -10.26 15.20
N ILE A 138 -6.54 -9.11 14.52
CA ILE A 138 -5.36 -8.26 14.27
C ILE A 138 -4.83 -7.63 15.56
N ARG A 139 -5.69 -7.29 16.54
CA ARG A 139 -5.24 -6.78 17.84
C ARG A 139 -4.50 -7.84 18.63
N VAL A 140 -5.04 -9.06 18.69
CA VAL A 140 -4.38 -10.19 19.35
C VAL A 140 -2.98 -10.42 18.75
N LEU A 141 -2.85 -10.43 17.41
CA LEU A 141 -1.55 -10.56 16.74
C LEU A 141 -0.56 -9.45 17.10
N LYS A 142 -1.04 -8.21 17.27
CA LYS A 142 -0.18 -7.09 17.66
C LYS A 142 0.27 -7.17 19.11
N GLU A 143 -0.58 -7.68 19.99
CA GLU A 143 -0.25 -7.88 21.40
C GLU A 143 0.79 -9.00 21.57
N THR A 144 0.77 -10.01 20.71
CA THR A 144 1.76 -11.10 20.69
C THR A 144 3.03 -10.78 19.89
N ASP A 145 3.15 -9.57 19.33
CA ASP A 145 4.22 -9.14 18.41
C ASP A 145 4.40 -10.09 17.20
N GLU A 146 3.31 -10.76 16.81
CA GLU A 146 3.30 -11.67 15.67
C GLU A 146 3.09 -10.88 14.36
N ALA A 147 3.84 -11.29 13.34
CA ALA A 147 3.72 -10.67 12.03
C ALA A 147 2.43 -11.14 11.34
N VAL A 148 1.81 -10.23 10.58
CA VAL A 148 0.71 -10.56 9.67
C VAL A 148 1.25 -11.47 8.56
N ASP A 149 0.98 -12.76 8.70
CA ASP A 149 1.40 -13.81 7.78
C ASP A 149 0.53 -13.85 6.51
N GLU A 150 0.82 -14.83 5.66
CA GLU A 150 0.10 -15.08 4.42
C GLU A 150 -1.37 -15.46 4.62
N GLY A 151 -1.68 -16.29 5.61
CA GLY A 151 -3.05 -16.71 5.91
C GLY A 151 -3.91 -15.54 6.36
N MET A 152 -3.36 -14.69 7.22
CA MET A 152 -4.03 -13.49 7.71
C MET A 152 -4.29 -12.47 6.59
N LYS A 153 -3.41 -12.35 5.58
CA LYS A 153 -3.69 -11.52 4.40
C LYS A 153 -4.85 -12.05 3.56
N GLY A 154 -4.95 -13.36 3.43
CA GLY A 154 -6.13 -14.01 2.86
C GLY A 154 -7.39 -13.64 3.66
N GLN A 155 -7.34 -13.82 4.99
CA GLN A 155 -8.43 -13.51 5.90
C GLN A 155 -8.89 -12.05 5.82
N MET A 156 -7.96 -11.11 5.67
CA MET A 156 -8.26 -9.69 5.47
C MET A 156 -9.13 -9.45 4.22
N LEU A 157 -8.86 -10.15 3.12
CA LEU A 157 -9.69 -10.08 1.92
C LEU A 157 -11.03 -10.77 2.12
N VAL A 158 -11.05 -11.94 2.77
CA VAL A 158 -12.28 -12.68 3.11
C VAL A 158 -13.25 -11.79 3.89
N ALA A 159 -12.76 -11.08 4.91
CA ALA A 159 -13.57 -10.19 5.73
C ALA A 159 -14.23 -9.04 4.94
N LEU A 160 -13.62 -8.60 3.83
CA LEU A 160 -14.18 -7.59 2.95
C LEU A 160 -15.26 -8.12 2.01
N VAL A 161 -15.06 -9.34 1.47
CA VAL A 161 -15.82 -9.82 0.31
C VAL A 161 -16.83 -10.91 0.65
N LYS A 162 -16.53 -11.82 1.58
CA LYS A 162 -17.39 -12.97 1.88
C LYS A 162 -18.83 -12.57 2.25
N PRO A 163 -19.08 -11.52 3.08
CA PRO A 163 -20.45 -11.13 3.42
C PRO A 163 -21.31 -10.73 2.23
N ILE A 164 -20.68 -10.30 1.13
CA ILE A 164 -21.35 -9.81 -0.07
C ILE A 164 -21.27 -10.78 -1.25
N MET A 165 -20.61 -11.93 -1.07
CA MET A 165 -20.53 -12.99 -2.06
C MET A 165 -21.78 -13.87 -2.03
N SER A 166 -22.14 -14.39 -3.20
CA SER A 166 -23.09 -15.48 -3.33
C SER A 166 -22.30 -16.74 -3.60
N VAL A 167 -22.14 -17.57 -2.57
CA VAL A 167 -21.58 -18.91 -2.73
C VAL A 167 -22.77 -19.85 -2.88
N SER A 168 -23.14 -20.17 -4.11
CA SER A 168 -24.15 -21.19 -4.39
C SER A 168 -23.46 -22.54 -4.50
N PRO A 169 -24.05 -23.63 -3.97
CA PRO A 169 -23.56 -24.97 -4.21
C PRO A 169 -23.88 -25.34 -5.66
N THR A 170 -22.93 -25.08 -6.54
CA THR A 170 -22.98 -25.48 -7.94
C THR A 170 -22.37 -26.88 -8.08
N GLU A 171 -22.84 -27.69 -9.04
CA GLU A 171 -22.24 -28.99 -9.41
C GLU A 171 -20.86 -28.82 -10.11
N LEU A 172 -20.05 -27.87 -9.64
CA LEU A 172 -18.75 -27.56 -10.21
C LEU A 172 -17.67 -28.47 -9.62
N THR A 173 -16.66 -28.72 -10.41
CA THR A 173 -15.42 -29.34 -9.92
C THR A 173 -14.72 -28.41 -8.92
N PRO A 174 -13.84 -28.94 -8.05
CA PRO A 174 -13.00 -28.13 -7.17
C PRO A 174 -12.24 -27.02 -7.91
N GLU A 175 -11.71 -27.33 -9.09
CA GLU A 175 -10.93 -26.41 -9.93
C GLU A 175 -11.78 -25.26 -10.47
N GLU A 176 -13.00 -25.57 -10.90
CA GLU A 176 -13.95 -24.57 -11.39
C GLU A 176 -14.46 -23.69 -10.26
N SER A 177 -14.78 -24.30 -9.10
CA SER A 177 -15.20 -23.58 -7.89
C SER A 177 -14.12 -22.60 -7.44
N PHE A 178 -12.85 -23.04 -7.40
CA PHE A 178 -11.73 -22.17 -7.08
C PHE A 178 -11.59 -21.00 -8.07
N LYS A 179 -11.67 -21.28 -9.37
CA LYS A 179 -11.57 -20.25 -10.40
C LYS A 179 -12.71 -19.24 -10.31
N GLU A 180 -13.92 -19.70 -10.01
CA GLU A 180 -15.09 -18.85 -9.80
C GLU A 180 -14.90 -17.94 -8.59
N ILE A 181 -14.61 -18.50 -7.41
CA ILE A 181 -14.40 -17.73 -6.18
C ILE A 181 -13.25 -16.74 -6.35
N PHE A 182 -12.13 -17.17 -6.91
CA PHE A 182 -11.00 -16.28 -7.23
C PHE A 182 -11.43 -15.11 -8.13
N GLY A 183 -12.22 -15.39 -9.17
CA GLY A 183 -12.78 -14.37 -10.06
C GLY A 183 -13.72 -13.40 -9.35
N GLN A 184 -14.62 -13.92 -8.51
CA GLN A 184 -15.56 -13.12 -7.72
C GLN A 184 -14.81 -12.19 -6.76
N VAL A 185 -13.82 -12.70 -6.01
CA VAL A 185 -12.99 -11.88 -5.11
C VAL A 185 -12.33 -10.73 -5.87
N LYS A 186 -11.72 -11.00 -7.04
CA LYS A 186 -11.09 -9.95 -7.86
C LYS A 186 -12.07 -8.89 -8.35
N THR A 187 -13.27 -9.30 -8.72
CA THR A 187 -14.34 -8.37 -9.12
C THR A 187 -14.75 -7.47 -7.96
N LEU A 188 -14.96 -8.05 -6.77
CA LEU A 188 -15.45 -7.32 -5.60
C LEU A 188 -14.42 -6.33 -5.02
N ILE A 189 -13.13 -6.65 -5.11
CA ILE A 189 -12.06 -5.77 -4.64
C ILE A 189 -11.58 -4.78 -5.70
N SER A 190 -12.00 -4.89 -6.96
CA SER A 190 -11.61 -3.95 -8.02
C SER A 190 -12.00 -2.52 -7.61
N PRO A 191 -11.13 -1.49 -7.77
CA PRO A 191 -9.90 -1.47 -8.58
C PRO A 191 -8.62 -1.89 -7.86
N LEU A 192 -8.69 -2.46 -6.65
CA LEU A 192 -7.50 -2.89 -5.91
C LEU A 192 -6.78 -4.04 -6.64
N THR A 193 -5.46 -4.08 -6.46
CA THR A 193 -4.55 -5.05 -7.08
C THR A 193 -3.63 -5.67 -6.03
N PRO A 194 -4.16 -6.42 -5.05
CA PRO A 194 -3.30 -7.18 -4.15
C PRO A 194 -2.54 -8.27 -4.92
N PRO A 195 -1.45 -8.81 -4.35
CA PRO A 195 -0.81 -10.01 -4.87
C PRO A 195 -1.82 -11.12 -5.13
N ASN A 196 -1.75 -11.78 -6.30
CA ASN A 196 -2.66 -12.91 -6.61
C ASN A 196 -2.59 -14.00 -5.55
N TYR A 197 -1.45 -14.20 -4.92
CA TYR A 197 -1.26 -15.16 -3.84
C TYR A 197 -2.19 -14.88 -2.63
N ASP A 198 -2.40 -13.62 -2.27
CA ASP A 198 -3.30 -13.25 -1.18
C ASP A 198 -4.76 -13.54 -1.57
N VAL A 199 -5.11 -13.35 -2.85
CA VAL A 199 -6.43 -13.68 -3.41
C VAL A 199 -6.65 -15.20 -3.50
N GLU A 200 -5.61 -15.96 -3.85
CA GLU A 200 -5.63 -17.43 -3.86
C GLU A 200 -5.93 -17.95 -2.44
N HIS A 201 -5.26 -17.42 -1.41
CA HIS A 201 -5.57 -17.75 -0.02
C HIS A 201 -7.00 -17.39 0.38
N ALA A 202 -7.48 -16.21 0.01
CA ALA A 202 -8.86 -15.83 0.29
C ALA A 202 -9.85 -16.82 -0.35
N ALA A 203 -9.58 -17.29 -1.58
CA ALA A 203 -10.41 -18.27 -2.26
C ALA A 203 -10.37 -19.64 -1.57
N VAL A 204 -9.21 -20.09 -1.10
CA VAL A 204 -9.08 -21.33 -0.31
C VAL A 204 -9.91 -21.24 0.96
N ILE A 205 -9.74 -20.19 1.75
CA ILE A 205 -10.48 -19.99 3.02
C ILE A 205 -12.00 -20.02 2.77
N ILE A 206 -12.48 -19.31 1.74
CA ILE A 206 -13.92 -19.26 1.41
C ILE A 206 -14.46 -20.64 1.04
N LEU A 207 -13.71 -21.44 0.27
CA LEU A 207 -14.12 -22.79 -0.12
C LEU A 207 -14.12 -23.76 1.06
N GLU A 208 -13.09 -23.72 1.91
CA GLU A 208 -12.99 -24.56 3.10
C GLU A 208 -14.13 -24.27 4.08
N GLU A 209 -14.44 -22.99 4.32
CA GLU A 209 -15.57 -22.59 5.16
C GLU A 209 -16.93 -22.96 4.55
N ALA A 210 -17.01 -23.12 3.23
CA ALA A 210 -18.20 -23.62 2.53
C ALA A 210 -18.26 -25.15 2.45
N GLY A 211 -17.29 -25.87 3.02
CA GLY A 211 -17.21 -27.34 2.96
C GLY A 211 -16.94 -27.90 1.56
N THR A 212 -16.44 -27.07 0.64
CA THR A 212 -16.13 -27.46 -0.74
C THR A 212 -14.66 -27.90 -0.84
N ALA A 213 -14.40 -28.98 -1.59
CA ALA A 213 -13.04 -29.46 -1.79
C ALA A 213 -12.17 -28.42 -2.53
N VAL A 214 -10.90 -28.30 -2.12
CA VAL A 214 -9.94 -27.36 -2.69
C VAL A 214 -8.98 -28.09 -3.63
N PRO A 215 -8.66 -27.54 -4.82
CA PRO A 215 -7.68 -28.15 -5.73
C PRO A 215 -6.29 -28.28 -5.11
N LYS A 216 -5.59 -29.37 -5.44
CA LYS A 216 -4.18 -29.54 -5.08
C LYS A 216 -3.31 -28.49 -5.80
N ASN A 217 -2.31 -27.94 -5.11
CA ASN A 217 -1.37 -26.94 -5.65
C ASN A 217 -2.01 -25.63 -6.15
N CYS A 218 -3.16 -25.23 -5.59
CA CYS A 218 -3.83 -23.97 -5.94
C CYS A 218 -3.08 -22.71 -5.46
N LEU A 219 -2.30 -22.82 -4.38
CA LEU A 219 -1.47 -21.74 -3.84
C LEU A 219 -0.13 -21.67 -4.56
N ARG A 220 0.18 -20.51 -5.17
CA ARG A 220 1.48 -20.31 -5.82
C ARG A 220 2.61 -20.13 -4.82
N ALA A 221 3.78 -20.69 -5.10
CA ALA A 221 4.97 -20.38 -4.31
C ALA A 221 5.35 -18.89 -4.45
N ARG A 222 5.52 -18.19 -3.33
CA ARG A 222 5.96 -16.80 -3.34
C ARG A 222 7.38 -16.70 -3.90
N ARG A 223 7.60 -15.83 -4.89
CA ARG A 223 8.97 -15.52 -5.32
C ARG A 223 9.67 -14.79 -4.17
N PRO A 224 10.88 -15.23 -3.76
CA PRO A 224 11.59 -14.57 -2.67
C PRO A 224 11.79 -13.09 -3.01
N VAL A 225 11.47 -12.22 -2.05
CA VAL A 225 11.69 -10.79 -2.18
C VAL A 225 13.19 -10.57 -2.39
N ARG A 226 13.58 -9.95 -3.51
CA ARG A 226 14.98 -9.61 -3.75
C ARG A 226 15.43 -8.62 -2.68
N GLN A 227 16.24 -9.09 -1.75
CA GLN A 227 16.92 -8.20 -0.80
C GLN A 227 17.90 -7.31 -1.58
N PRO A 228 17.84 -5.98 -1.43
CA PRO A 228 18.84 -5.09 -2.02
C PRO A 228 20.24 -5.52 -1.56
N GLY A 229 21.13 -5.82 -2.50
CA GLY A 229 22.54 -6.17 -2.20
C GLY A 229 22.91 -7.65 -2.31
N LYS A 230 21.98 -8.58 -2.55
CA LYS A 230 22.32 -9.98 -2.88
C LYS A 230 22.36 -10.19 -4.40
N PRO A 231 23.47 -10.68 -4.99
CA PRO A 231 23.51 -11.01 -6.41
C PRO A 231 22.43 -12.04 -6.74
N GLY A 232 21.47 -11.66 -7.60
CA GLY A 232 20.42 -12.58 -8.04
C GLY A 232 21.02 -13.77 -8.78
N PHE A 233 20.44 -14.96 -8.56
CA PHE A 233 20.71 -16.15 -9.37
C PHE A 233 20.64 -15.79 -10.88
N ARG A 234 21.77 -15.92 -11.59
CA ARG A 234 21.78 -15.88 -13.06
C ARG A 234 20.98 -17.08 -13.54
N ALA A 235 19.83 -16.82 -14.15
CA ALA A 235 19.17 -17.82 -14.98
C ALA A 235 20.17 -18.30 -16.03
N LYS A 236 20.43 -19.61 -16.10
CA LYS A 236 21.23 -20.22 -17.16
C LYS A 236 20.60 -19.82 -18.50
N GLN A 237 21.30 -19.01 -19.29
CA GLN A 237 20.97 -18.83 -20.70
C GLN A 237 21.10 -20.19 -21.36
N GLN A 238 19.97 -20.74 -21.84
CA GLN A 238 19.99 -21.85 -22.78
C GLN A 238 20.70 -21.35 -24.04
N LYS A 239 21.86 -21.94 -24.33
CA LYS A 239 22.52 -21.79 -25.63
C LYS A 239 21.61 -22.42 -26.67
N HIS A 240 20.93 -21.60 -27.48
CA HIS A 240 20.39 -22.08 -28.75
C HIS A 240 21.58 -22.36 -29.68
N GLY A 241 21.73 -23.63 -30.07
CA GLY A 241 22.74 -24.05 -31.03
C GLY A 241 22.52 -23.40 -32.38
N GLU A 242 23.58 -22.80 -32.92
CA GLU A 242 23.66 -22.31 -34.28
C GLU A 242 23.60 -23.50 -35.26
N THR A 243 22.60 -23.52 -36.14
CA THR A 243 22.64 -24.30 -37.37
C THR A 243 23.08 -23.40 -38.53
N PRO A 244 24.09 -23.79 -39.33
CA PRO A 244 24.64 -22.94 -40.39
C PRO A 244 23.75 -22.97 -41.64
N ARG A 245 23.40 -21.81 -42.18
CA ARG A 245 22.82 -21.70 -43.54
C ARG A 245 23.80 -21.03 -44.50
N LYS A 246 24.05 -21.77 -45.58
CA LYS A 246 24.93 -21.47 -46.73
C LYS A 246 24.55 -20.17 -47.43
N GLY A 247 25.57 -19.51 -47.97
CA GLY A 247 25.48 -18.16 -48.53
C GLY A 247 24.84 -18.03 -49.91
N LYS A 248 24.68 -16.78 -50.30
CA LYS A 248 24.67 -16.30 -51.69
C LYS A 248 25.18 -14.85 -51.72
N LYS A 249 26.17 -14.62 -52.57
CA LYS A 249 26.80 -13.33 -52.93
C LYS A 249 25.85 -12.49 -53.81
N VAL A 250 26.32 -11.24 -54.07
CA VAL A 250 25.99 -10.28 -55.17
C VAL A 250 25.23 -9.06 -54.59
N THR A 251 25.63 -7.78 -54.71
CA THR A 251 26.71 -7.06 -55.42
C THR A 251 26.88 -5.66 -54.79
N ALA A 252 28.04 -5.04 -55.02
CA ALA A 252 28.45 -3.72 -54.56
C ALA A 252 27.79 -2.54 -55.31
N THR A 253 27.74 -1.37 -54.67
CA THR A 253 28.03 -0.08 -55.33
C THR A 253 28.51 0.96 -54.32
N VAL A 254 29.39 1.82 -54.82
CA VAL A 254 30.36 2.67 -54.13
C VAL A 254 29.90 4.12 -54.10
N ALA A 255 30.19 4.87 -53.03
CA ALA A 255 30.53 6.29 -53.11
C ALA A 255 31.30 6.75 -51.85
N ALA A 256 32.37 7.51 -52.08
CA ALA A 256 33.41 7.88 -51.12
C ALA A 256 33.19 9.28 -50.47
N ALA A 257 33.62 9.38 -49.20
CA ALA A 257 34.39 10.40 -48.42
C ALA A 257 34.64 11.84 -49.02
N PRO A 258 35.16 12.89 -48.28
CA PRO A 258 36.06 12.73 -47.12
C PRO A 258 36.27 13.91 -46.07
N VAL A 259 37.07 13.59 -45.01
CA VAL A 259 38.02 14.34 -44.11
C VAL A 259 37.68 15.60 -43.25
N LYS A 260 38.06 15.55 -41.94
CA LYS A 260 39.07 16.39 -41.16
C LYS A 260 38.66 16.53 -39.67
N SER A 261 39.28 15.86 -38.69
CA SER A 261 40.59 16.09 -38.00
C SER A 261 40.72 17.35 -37.12
N GLY A 262 40.75 17.16 -35.78
CA GLY A 262 41.71 17.87 -34.90
C GLY A 262 41.21 18.35 -33.53
N PRO A 263 42.10 18.52 -32.52
CA PRO A 263 41.86 18.09 -31.13
C PRO A 263 41.85 19.24 -30.08
N SER A 264 41.47 18.96 -28.83
CA SER A 264 42.19 19.48 -27.65
C SER A 264 41.64 18.95 -26.32
N SER A 265 42.59 18.63 -25.45
CA SER A 265 42.47 18.30 -24.03
C SER A 265 42.23 19.56 -23.19
N THR A 266 41.61 19.42 -22.01
CA THR A 266 42.10 20.05 -20.76
C THR A 266 41.36 19.51 -19.55
N SER A 267 42.17 19.14 -18.55
CA SER A 267 41.80 18.81 -17.18
C SER A 267 41.49 20.08 -16.38
N ASN A 268 40.55 20.04 -15.43
CA ASN A 268 40.83 20.26 -13.99
C ASN A 268 39.59 20.43 -13.07
N LYS A 269 39.73 19.79 -11.90
CA LYS A 269 39.34 20.25 -10.55
C LYS A 269 37.85 20.38 -10.18
N LYS A 270 37.35 19.31 -9.55
CA LYS A 270 36.23 19.34 -8.58
C LYS A 270 36.59 20.21 -7.37
N ARG A 271 36.02 21.41 -7.28
CA ARG A 271 35.97 22.22 -6.05
C ARG A 271 34.74 21.80 -5.22
N ARG A 272 34.96 21.14 -4.08
CA ARG A 272 33.92 20.92 -3.04
C ARG A 272 33.56 22.28 -2.43
N ARG A 273 32.38 22.83 -2.77
CA ARG A 273 31.76 23.93 -2.00
C ARG A 273 31.06 23.34 -0.77
N ARG A 274 31.49 23.74 0.43
CA ARG A 274 30.76 23.52 1.69
C ARG A 274 29.44 24.30 1.63
N LYS A 275 28.30 23.63 1.85
CA LYS A 275 27.00 24.28 2.07
C LYS A 275 26.98 24.89 3.49
N PRO A 276 26.37 26.07 3.70
CA PRO A 276 26.20 26.64 5.03
C PRO A 276 25.15 25.82 5.82
N LYS A 277 25.36 25.66 7.13
CA LYS A 277 24.40 25.03 8.05
C LYS A 277 23.14 25.91 8.13
N ALA A 278 21.99 25.37 7.75
CA ALA A 278 20.70 25.98 8.06
C ALA A 278 20.47 25.91 9.57
N ALA A 279 20.03 27.01 10.18
CA ALA A 279 19.59 27.01 11.57
C ALA A 279 18.38 26.08 11.71
N THR A 280 18.53 25.00 12.47
CA THR A 280 17.48 24.03 12.76
C THR A 280 16.57 24.56 13.87
N ASN A 281 15.37 25.02 13.51
CA ASN A 281 14.30 25.41 14.45
C ASN A 281 13.61 24.18 15.11
N ALA A 282 14.35 23.13 15.43
CA ALA A 282 13.79 21.93 16.06
C ALA A 282 13.46 22.22 17.53
N ILE A 283 12.19 22.09 17.92
CA ILE A 283 11.85 22.06 19.35
C ILE A 283 12.33 20.71 19.89
N HIS A 284 13.25 20.74 20.84
CA HIS A 284 13.75 19.55 21.50
C HIS A 284 12.74 19.16 22.58
N VAL A 285 12.14 17.98 22.43
CA VAL A 285 11.22 17.45 23.42
C VAL A 285 12.01 16.46 24.26
N LYS A 286 12.41 16.86 25.47
CA LYS A 286 12.96 15.90 26.44
C LYS A 286 11.81 15.00 26.92
N PRO A 287 11.97 13.67 26.90
CA PRO A 287 11.00 12.79 27.53
C PRO A 287 11.06 12.99 29.05
N GLU A 288 10.03 13.61 29.63
CA GLU A 288 9.79 13.49 31.06
C GLU A 288 9.25 12.07 31.30
N LEU A 289 10.10 11.20 31.82
CA LEU A 289 9.66 9.93 32.41
C LEU A 289 8.75 10.28 33.61
N PRO A 290 7.61 9.61 33.79
CA PRO A 290 6.81 9.80 34.99
C PRO A 290 7.69 9.48 36.21
N ALA A 291 7.67 10.37 37.19
CA ALA A 291 8.31 10.13 38.48
C ALA A 291 7.76 8.81 39.04
N THR A 292 8.65 7.87 39.29
CA THR A 292 8.36 6.73 40.16
C THR A 292 8.18 7.32 41.56
N ASP A 293 6.93 7.39 42.02
CA ASP A 293 6.63 7.56 43.44
C ASP A 293 7.09 6.27 44.14
N ASP A 294 8.27 6.33 44.78
CA ASP A 294 8.73 5.38 45.80
C ASP A 294 8.11 5.72 47.17
#